data_AF-A0A1L5P538-F1
#
_entry.id   AF-A0A1L5P538-F1
#
_cell.length_a   1.000
_cell.length_b   1.000
_cell.length_c   1.000
_cell.angle_alpha   90.00
_cell.angle_beta   90.00
_cell.angle_gamma   90.00
#
_symmetry.space_group_name_H-M   'P 1'
#
loop_
_entity.id
_entity.type
_entity.pdbx_description
1 polymer ?
#
loop_
_entity_poly.entity_id
_entity_poly.type
_entity_poly.pdbx_seq_one_letter_code
_entity_poly.pdbx_strand_id
1 'polypeptide(L)'
;MYPKPILVTACYVALTSFAAAADCNFDKPIGGCRATISIDSISGSKGSYSAEVTVKSSAGACSKVEYFLDNTPQTTVIRSGSSEPESLFGTKPITKKSILIRKCTSYANANAGKDNAGDVAIGPEFFEGRWQGSVGMLLLRAGLVLDLSVDGNQVRGTSTAQNSGEVVQVNGIVSGGVLTYTYEQPADGRPASVRITRKSANSISYSGSAGGVTLSGTLQRL
;
A
#
# COMPACT_ATOMS: atom_id res chain seq x y z
N MET A 1 25.65 -56.88 -24.73
CA MET A 1 24.30 -56.31 -24.53
C MET A 1 24.16 -55.93 -23.07
N TYR A 2 24.04 -54.62 -22.77
CA TYR A 2 23.23 -53.95 -21.73
C TYR A 2 23.67 -52.46 -21.69
N PRO A 3 22.75 -51.49 -21.50
CA PRO A 3 22.88 -50.15 -22.09
C PRO A 3 23.36 -49.05 -21.12
N LYS A 4 23.86 -47.96 -21.72
CA LYS A 4 24.21 -46.67 -21.09
C LYS A 4 22.98 -45.98 -20.47
N PRO A 5 23.10 -45.33 -19.30
CA PRO A 5 22.13 -44.33 -18.86
C PRO A 5 22.50 -42.94 -19.39
N ILE A 6 21.58 -42.36 -20.15
CA ILE A 6 21.59 -40.97 -20.62
C ILE A 6 21.16 -40.10 -19.44
N LEU A 7 22.04 -39.19 -19.01
CA LEU A 7 21.75 -38.19 -17.98
C LEU A 7 20.94 -37.05 -18.64
N VAL A 8 19.66 -36.98 -18.32
CA VAL A 8 18.76 -35.91 -18.77
C VAL A 8 18.87 -34.75 -17.79
N THR A 9 19.55 -33.68 -18.20
CA THR A 9 19.64 -32.43 -17.44
C THR A 9 18.34 -31.65 -17.59
N ALA A 10 17.54 -31.59 -16.52
CA ALA A 10 16.33 -30.79 -16.46
C ALA A 10 16.68 -29.30 -16.23
N CYS A 11 16.38 -28.47 -17.23
CA CYS A 11 16.50 -27.01 -17.16
C CYS A 11 15.27 -26.44 -16.44
N TYR A 12 15.43 -26.00 -15.19
CA TYR A 12 14.38 -25.30 -14.44
C TYR A 12 14.32 -23.84 -14.87
N VAL A 13 13.35 -23.51 -15.73
CA VAL A 13 12.99 -22.12 -16.05
C VAL A 13 12.21 -21.55 -14.87
N ALA A 14 12.84 -20.68 -14.08
CA ALA A 14 12.15 -19.91 -13.04
C ALA A 14 11.23 -18.88 -13.71
N LEU A 15 9.92 -19.17 -13.68
CA LEU A 15 8.87 -18.23 -14.07
C LEU A 15 8.86 -17.05 -13.10
N THR A 16 9.09 -15.86 -13.63
CA THR A 16 9.00 -14.59 -12.92
C THR A 16 7.56 -14.34 -12.46
N SER A 17 7.37 -14.17 -11.15
CA SER A 17 6.09 -13.82 -10.55
C SER A 17 5.62 -12.45 -11.02
N PHE A 18 4.61 -12.42 -11.88
CA PHE A 18 3.82 -11.22 -12.14
C PHE A 18 3.13 -10.80 -10.84
N ALA A 19 3.32 -9.54 -10.42
CA ALA A 19 2.55 -8.96 -9.33
C ALA A 19 1.07 -9.08 -9.68
N ALA A 20 0.34 -9.92 -8.96
CA ALA A 20 -1.09 -10.12 -9.19
C ALA A 20 -1.83 -8.81 -8.96
N ALA A 21 -2.47 -8.28 -10.01
CA ALA A 21 -3.44 -7.21 -9.87
C ALA A 21 -4.56 -7.70 -8.93
N ALA A 22 -5.01 -6.86 -7.99
CA ALA A 22 -6.16 -7.24 -7.19
C ALA A 22 -7.39 -7.29 -8.10
N ASP A 23 -8.10 -8.43 -8.10
CA ASP A 23 -9.40 -8.50 -8.75
C ASP A 23 -10.37 -7.63 -7.95
N CYS A 24 -10.79 -6.50 -8.52
CA CYS A 24 -11.71 -5.56 -7.89
C CYS A 24 -13.14 -5.82 -8.34
N ASN A 25 -14.09 -5.87 -7.40
CA ASN A 25 -15.51 -5.98 -7.66
C ASN A 25 -16.15 -4.58 -7.72
N PHE A 26 -16.22 -4.01 -8.92
CA PHE A 26 -16.77 -2.67 -9.13
C PHE A 26 -18.30 -2.57 -8.99
N ASP A 27 -18.99 -3.70 -8.80
CA ASP A 27 -20.43 -3.74 -8.52
C ASP A 27 -20.73 -3.59 -7.03
N LYS A 28 -19.71 -3.74 -6.16
CA LYS A 28 -19.84 -3.64 -4.70
C LYS A 28 -19.03 -2.47 -4.14
N PRO A 29 -19.57 -1.24 -4.16
CA PRO A 29 -18.94 -0.10 -3.49
C PRO A 29 -18.98 -0.32 -1.97
N ILE A 30 -17.84 -0.13 -1.31
CA ILE A 30 -17.69 -0.30 0.14
C ILE A 30 -17.50 1.03 0.87
N GLY A 31 -17.30 2.14 0.14
CA GLY A 31 -17.20 3.47 0.75
C GLY A 31 -16.69 4.57 -0.17
N GLY A 32 -16.58 5.77 0.40
CA GLY A 32 -15.90 6.91 -0.22
C GLY A 32 -14.41 6.95 0.15
N CYS A 33 -13.59 7.53 -0.73
CA CYS A 33 -12.16 7.74 -0.47
C CYS A 33 -11.75 9.20 -0.70
N ARG A 34 -10.53 9.56 -0.30
CA ARG A 34 -9.90 10.82 -0.69
C ARG A 34 -8.88 10.54 -1.77
N ALA A 35 -8.92 11.32 -2.85
CA ALA A 35 -7.95 11.25 -3.92
C ALA A 35 -7.07 12.50 -3.95
N THR A 36 -5.85 12.34 -4.47
CA THR A 36 -4.92 13.44 -4.73
C THR A 36 -4.27 13.17 -6.07
N ILE A 37 -4.17 14.20 -6.90
CA ILE A 37 -3.52 14.10 -8.22
C ILE A 37 -2.31 15.02 -8.21
N SER A 38 -1.13 14.42 -8.41
CA SER A 38 0.13 15.14 -8.55
C SER A 38 0.52 15.18 -10.03
N ILE A 39 0.99 16.33 -10.50
CA ILE A 39 1.55 16.45 -11.85
C ILE A 39 3.04 16.19 -11.76
N ASP A 40 3.50 15.14 -12.43
CA ASP A 40 4.88 14.67 -12.40
C ASP A 40 5.69 15.35 -13.52
N SER A 41 5.12 15.47 -14.70
CA SER A 41 5.69 16.24 -15.80
C SER A 41 4.62 16.81 -16.71
N ILE A 42 4.94 17.91 -17.40
CA ILE A 42 4.09 18.51 -18.43
C ILE A 42 4.94 18.62 -19.69
N SER A 43 4.38 18.24 -20.83
CA SER A 43 5.04 18.37 -22.12
C SER A 43 4.05 18.81 -23.21
N GLY A 44 4.56 19.07 -24.41
CA GLY A 44 3.77 19.55 -25.53
C GLY A 44 3.76 21.07 -25.67
N SER A 45 3.29 21.52 -26.83
CA SER A 45 3.20 22.95 -27.17
C SER A 45 2.09 23.19 -28.18
N LYS A 46 1.51 24.40 -28.15
CA LYS A 46 0.52 24.94 -29.11
C LYS A 46 -0.53 23.91 -29.58
N GLY A 47 -1.55 23.71 -28.75
CA GLY A 47 -2.77 22.95 -29.12
C GLY A 47 -2.69 21.45 -28.83
N SER A 48 -1.53 20.93 -28.44
CA SER A 48 -1.36 19.58 -27.90
C SER A 48 -0.47 19.62 -26.67
N TYR A 49 -1.09 19.45 -25.51
CA TYR A 49 -0.43 19.38 -24.21
C TYR A 49 -0.64 17.99 -23.63
N SER A 50 0.40 17.45 -22.99
CA SER A 50 0.29 16.24 -22.21
C SER A 50 0.86 16.47 -20.80
N ALA A 51 0.37 15.70 -19.86
CA ALA A 51 0.91 15.67 -18.51
C ALA A 51 0.94 14.24 -18.01
N GLU A 52 2.08 13.85 -17.47
CA GLU A 52 2.16 12.63 -16.66
C GLU A 52 1.76 13.01 -15.24
N VAL A 53 0.78 12.30 -14.70
CA VAL A 53 0.25 12.54 -13.37
C VAL A 53 0.21 11.26 -12.56
N THR A 54 0.37 11.40 -11.25
CA THR A 54 0.16 10.30 -10.31
C THR A 54 -1.14 10.52 -9.56
N VAL A 55 -2.09 9.62 -9.74
CA VAL A 55 -3.36 9.61 -9.02
C VAL A 55 -3.21 8.74 -7.79
N LYS A 56 -3.33 9.33 -6.60
CA LYS A 56 -3.23 8.64 -5.31
C LYS A 56 -4.59 8.57 -4.64
N SER A 57 -4.91 7.42 -4.03
CA SER A 57 -6.12 7.20 -3.26
C SER A 57 -5.81 6.81 -1.82
N SER A 58 -6.58 7.35 -0.88
CA SER A 58 -6.52 6.98 0.54
C SER A 58 -7.10 5.59 0.82
N ALA A 59 -7.91 5.03 -0.09
CA ALA A 59 -8.42 3.67 0.06
C ALA A 59 -7.38 2.60 -0.29
N GLY A 60 -6.29 2.98 -0.95
CA GLY A 60 -5.36 2.00 -1.51
C GLY A 60 -5.93 1.36 -2.77
N ALA A 61 -5.87 0.03 -2.82
CA ALA A 61 -6.29 -0.77 -3.95
C ALA A 61 -7.81 -0.77 -4.10
N CYS A 62 -8.28 -1.18 -5.28
CA CYS A 62 -9.69 -1.22 -5.67
C CYS A 62 -10.43 0.07 -5.41
N SER A 63 -9.85 1.17 -5.88
CA SER A 63 -10.54 2.46 -5.86
C SER A 63 -10.66 3.06 -7.25
N LYS A 64 -11.75 3.80 -7.46
CA LYS A 64 -12.05 4.56 -8.68
C LYS A 64 -12.06 6.03 -8.33
N VAL A 65 -11.24 6.80 -9.03
CA VAL A 65 -11.17 8.25 -8.91
C VAL A 65 -11.73 8.87 -10.17
N GLU A 66 -12.81 9.62 -10.02
CA GLU A 66 -13.45 10.38 -11.10
C GLU A 66 -13.08 11.86 -10.94
N TYR A 67 -12.56 12.45 -12.01
CA TYR A 67 -12.11 13.84 -12.02
C TYR A 67 -12.37 14.47 -13.40
N PHE A 68 -12.34 15.80 -13.45
CA PHE A 68 -12.39 16.54 -14.70
C PHE A 68 -11.01 17.06 -15.05
N LEU A 69 -10.66 17.00 -16.34
CA LEU A 69 -9.60 17.77 -16.96
C LEU A 69 -10.25 18.80 -17.90
N ASP A 70 -10.23 20.08 -17.52
CA ASP A 70 -10.87 21.17 -18.29
C ASP A 70 -12.34 20.87 -18.68
N ASN A 71 -13.12 20.37 -17.72
CA ASN A 71 -14.51 19.90 -17.87
C ASN A 71 -14.68 18.59 -18.67
N THR A 72 -13.60 17.94 -19.10
CA THR A 72 -13.64 16.62 -19.73
C THR A 72 -13.56 15.53 -18.66
N PRO A 73 -14.54 14.63 -18.54
CA PRO A 73 -14.53 13.59 -17.53
C PRO A 73 -13.40 12.59 -17.76
N GLN A 74 -12.67 12.28 -16.70
CA GLN A 74 -11.59 11.31 -16.65
C GLN A 74 -11.85 10.34 -15.49
N THR A 75 -11.31 9.14 -15.60
CA THR A 75 -11.46 8.12 -14.56
C THR A 75 -10.21 7.29 -14.45
N THR A 76 -9.70 7.18 -13.23
CA THR A 76 -8.56 6.33 -12.90
C THR A 76 -9.01 5.22 -11.98
N VAL A 77 -8.57 4.00 -12.28
CA VAL A 77 -8.86 2.81 -11.48
C VAL A 77 -7.56 2.29 -10.88
N ILE A 78 -7.42 2.45 -9.56
CA ILE A 78 -6.28 1.93 -8.81
C ILE A 78 -6.59 0.48 -8.45
N ARG A 79 -5.99 -0.44 -9.20
CA ARG A 79 -6.20 -1.89 -9.02
C ARG A 79 -5.26 -2.47 -7.98
N SER A 80 -4.07 -1.90 -7.81
CA SER A 80 -3.10 -2.38 -6.83
C SER A 80 -2.33 -1.22 -6.21
N GLY A 81 -1.94 -1.34 -4.93
CA GLY A 81 -1.21 -0.28 -4.23
C GLY A 81 -2.08 0.93 -3.87
N SER A 82 -1.50 2.13 -3.76
CA SER A 82 -2.22 3.35 -3.39
C SER A 82 -2.23 4.43 -4.46
N SER A 83 -1.63 4.16 -5.61
CA SER A 83 -1.44 5.15 -6.65
C SER A 83 -1.28 4.48 -8.00
N GLU A 84 -1.77 5.14 -9.05
CA GLU A 84 -1.54 4.77 -10.44
C GLU A 84 -1.00 5.99 -11.22
N PRO A 85 0.01 5.79 -12.07
CA PRO A 85 0.42 6.79 -13.04
C PRO A 85 -0.60 6.86 -14.19
N GLU A 86 -0.85 8.07 -14.68
CA GLU A 86 -1.80 8.35 -15.74
C GLU A 86 -1.22 9.40 -16.69
N SER A 87 -1.50 9.25 -17.98
CA SER A 87 -1.13 10.22 -19.00
C SER A 87 -2.37 11.01 -19.41
N LEU A 88 -2.35 12.31 -19.15
CA LEU A 88 -3.42 13.24 -19.49
C LEU A 88 -3.07 14.00 -20.77
N PHE A 89 -4.08 14.24 -21.61
CA PHE A 89 -3.93 15.00 -22.86
C PHE A 89 -4.99 16.08 -22.96
N GLY A 90 -4.61 17.24 -23.49
CA GLY A 90 -5.50 18.38 -23.63
C GLY A 90 -5.05 19.36 -24.71
N THR A 91 -5.98 20.20 -25.15
CA THR A 91 -5.71 21.27 -26.14
C THR A 91 -5.28 22.58 -25.49
N LYS A 92 -5.29 22.64 -24.14
CA LYS A 92 -4.89 23.77 -23.31
C LYS A 92 -3.77 23.36 -22.35
N PRO A 93 -2.96 24.32 -21.85
CA PRO A 93 -1.93 24.03 -20.85
C PRO A 93 -2.52 23.32 -19.62
N ILE A 94 -2.07 22.10 -19.36
CA ILE A 94 -2.51 21.31 -18.21
C ILE A 94 -1.85 21.88 -16.95
N THR A 95 -2.66 22.25 -15.96
CA THR A 95 -2.19 22.79 -14.68
C THR A 95 -2.95 22.14 -13.53
N LYS A 96 -2.49 22.32 -12.29
CA LYS A 96 -3.24 21.80 -11.12
C LYS A 96 -4.68 22.34 -11.06
N LYS A 97 -4.95 23.52 -11.62
CA LYS A 97 -6.27 24.14 -11.63
C LYS A 97 -7.20 23.56 -12.70
N SER A 98 -6.65 22.94 -13.75
CA SER A 98 -7.46 22.28 -14.78
C SER A 98 -7.97 20.91 -14.34
N ILE A 99 -7.46 20.37 -13.22
CA ILE A 99 -7.83 19.08 -12.65
C ILE A 99 -8.78 19.29 -11.46
N LEU A 100 -10.01 18.78 -11.56
CA LEU A 100 -11.01 18.85 -10.48
C LEU A 100 -11.49 17.44 -10.09
N ILE A 101 -11.11 16.99 -8.90
CA ILE A 101 -11.57 15.71 -8.35
C ILE A 101 -13.05 15.83 -8.00
N ARG A 102 -13.86 14.90 -8.51
CA ARG A 102 -15.31 14.86 -8.31
C ARG A 102 -15.72 13.81 -7.30
N LYS A 103 -15.19 12.59 -7.47
CA LYS A 103 -15.61 11.45 -6.67
C LYS A 103 -14.46 10.47 -6.54
N CYS A 104 -14.38 9.85 -5.38
CA CYS A 104 -13.48 8.72 -5.14
C CYS A 104 -14.30 7.65 -4.43
N THR A 105 -14.36 6.46 -5.00
CA THR A 105 -15.13 5.34 -4.47
C THR A 105 -14.22 4.13 -4.29
N SER A 106 -14.27 3.51 -3.12
CA SER A 106 -13.62 2.23 -2.83
C SER A 106 -14.57 1.08 -3.10
N TYR A 107 -14.02 -0.03 -3.57
CA TYR A 107 -14.74 -1.23 -3.98
C TYR A 107 -14.20 -2.46 -3.24
N ALA A 108 -15.06 -3.45 -3.06
CA ALA A 108 -14.65 -4.74 -2.54
C ALA A 108 -13.67 -5.42 -3.50
N ASN A 109 -12.80 -6.29 -2.98
CA ASN A 109 -12.06 -7.22 -3.83
C ASN A 109 -13.01 -8.34 -4.31
N ALA A 110 -12.94 -8.75 -5.57
CA ALA A 110 -13.71 -9.85 -6.13
C ALA A 110 -13.38 -11.20 -5.48
N ASN A 111 -12.16 -11.35 -4.94
CA ASN A 111 -11.75 -12.54 -4.18
C ASN A 111 -12.10 -12.48 -2.69
N ALA A 112 -12.82 -11.45 -2.22
CA ALA A 112 -13.26 -11.34 -0.82
C ALA A 112 -14.38 -12.34 -0.44
N GLY A 113 -14.78 -13.24 -1.35
CA GLY A 113 -15.87 -14.20 -1.16
C GLY A 113 -15.49 -15.50 -0.44
N LYS A 114 -14.32 -15.60 0.19
CA LYS A 114 -13.91 -16.82 0.92
C LYS A 114 -13.56 -16.66 2.39
N ASP A 115 -13.80 -15.51 3.01
CA ASP A 115 -13.70 -15.38 4.46
C ASP A 115 -14.90 -14.59 4.99
N ASN A 116 -15.62 -15.20 5.94
CA ASN A 116 -16.87 -14.74 6.50
C ASN A 116 -16.73 -13.41 7.28
N ALA A 117 -17.73 -12.55 7.10
CA ALA A 117 -18.25 -11.54 8.03
C ALA A 117 -17.25 -10.70 8.86
N GLY A 118 -17.09 -9.43 8.47
CA GLY A 118 -16.49 -8.39 9.32
C GLY A 118 -15.99 -7.16 8.56
N ASP A 119 -16.81 -6.58 7.68
CA ASP A 119 -16.48 -5.33 6.99
C ASP A 119 -16.76 -4.12 7.89
N VAL A 120 -15.83 -3.78 8.79
CA VAL A 120 -15.64 -2.45 9.40
C VAL A 120 -14.15 -2.45 9.83
N ALA A 121 -13.22 -1.62 9.32
CA ALA A 121 -13.39 -0.23 8.97
C ALA A 121 -12.21 0.37 8.15
N ILE A 122 -12.40 1.59 7.61
CA ILE A 122 -11.39 2.39 6.90
C ILE A 122 -10.81 3.51 7.82
N GLY A 123 -11.17 3.53 9.10
CA GLY A 123 -10.56 4.40 10.09
C GLY A 123 -9.42 3.74 10.87
N PRO A 124 -8.86 4.46 11.86
CA PRO A 124 -7.77 4.02 12.72
C PRO A 124 -7.98 2.63 13.34
N GLU A 125 -9.22 2.26 13.63
CA GLU A 125 -9.67 0.97 14.18
C GLU A 125 -9.24 -0.23 13.32
N PHE A 126 -8.94 -0.04 12.03
CA PHE A 126 -8.33 -1.08 11.22
C PHE A 126 -7.01 -1.59 11.82
N PHE A 127 -6.20 -0.71 12.42
CA PHE A 127 -4.91 -1.12 12.98
C PHE A 127 -5.04 -1.81 14.33
N GLU A 128 -6.21 -1.78 14.96
CA GLU A 128 -6.44 -2.40 16.26
C GLU A 128 -6.21 -3.91 16.19
N GLY A 129 -5.66 -4.46 17.27
CA GLY A 129 -5.40 -5.88 17.45
C GLY A 129 -3.94 -6.27 17.20
N ARG A 130 -3.73 -7.58 17.09
CA ARG A 130 -2.41 -8.18 17.04
C ARG A 130 -2.03 -8.54 15.60
N TRP A 131 -0.80 -8.23 15.22
CA TRP A 131 -0.25 -8.47 13.89
C TRP A 131 1.08 -9.21 13.99
N GLN A 132 1.33 -10.16 13.09
CA GLN A 132 2.57 -10.92 13.07
C GLN A 132 3.07 -11.14 11.64
N GLY A 133 4.39 -11.09 11.45
CA GLY A 133 5.01 -11.48 10.19
C GLY A 133 6.50 -11.28 10.22
N SER A 134 7.11 -11.17 9.05
CA SER A 134 8.56 -11.00 8.92
C SER A 134 8.91 -9.65 8.33
N VAL A 135 9.82 -8.93 8.98
CA VAL A 135 10.38 -7.64 8.56
C VAL A 135 11.88 -7.74 8.42
N GLY A 136 12.47 -7.02 7.47
CA GLY A 136 13.90 -7.08 7.27
C GLY A 136 14.39 -6.43 6.00
N MET A 137 15.68 -6.63 5.71
CA MET A 137 16.32 -6.19 4.48
C MET A 137 16.70 -7.40 3.64
N LEU A 138 16.11 -7.51 2.45
CA LEU A 138 16.38 -8.59 1.49
C LEU A 138 16.29 -9.99 2.14
N LEU A 139 17.44 -10.65 2.36
CA LEU A 139 17.57 -12.00 2.94
C LEU A 139 17.61 -12.00 4.47
N LEU A 140 17.90 -10.87 5.11
CA LEU A 140 17.98 -10.74 6.56
C LEU A 140 16.61 -10.33 7.10
N ARG A 141 15.78 -11.34 7.43
CA ARG A 141 14.42 -11.16 7.94
C ARG A 141 14.29 -11.69 9.35
N ALA A 142 13.55 -10.95 10.17
CA ALA A 142 13.22 -11.29 11.54
C ALA A 142 11.70 -11.28 11.73
N GLY A 143 11.22 -12.14 12.63
CA GLY A 143 9.82 -12.11 13.05
C GLY A 143 9.52 -10.84 13.84
N LEU A 144 8.34 -10.26 13.61
CA LEU A 144 7.83 -9.09 14.32
C LEU A 144 6.39 -9.34 14.73
N VAL A 145 6.06 -8.98 15.96
CA VAL A 145 4.68 -8.93 16.46
C VAL A 145 4.35 -7.51 16.87
N LEU A 146 3.24 -6.98 16.38
CA LEU A 146 2.64 -5.75 16.87
C LEU A 146 1.41 -6.10 17.69
N ASP A 147 1.21 -5.42 18.81
CA ASP A 147 -0.01 -5.45 19.59
C ASP A 147 -0.49 -4.00 19.74
N LEU A 148 -1.59 -3.66 19.08
CA LEU A 148 -2.03 -2.29 18.86
C LEU A 148 -3.44 -2.07 19.43
N SER A 149 -3.61 -0.95 20.12
CA SER A 149 -4.88 -0.43 20.62
C SER A 149 -5.11 0.96 20.03
N VAL A 150 -6.37 1.26 19.71
CA VAL A 150 -6.76 2.46 18.99
C VAL A 150 -7.68 3.31 19.88
N ASP A 151 -7.37 4.60 19.99
CA ASP A 151 -8.22 5.60 20.64
C ASP A 151 -8.33 6.83 19.73
N GLY A 152 -9.47 6.96 19.04
CA GLY A 152 -9.64 7.94 17.97
C GLY A 152 -8.58 7.73 16.88
N ASN A 153 -7.80 8.78 16.56
CA ASN A 153 -6.70 8.69 15.59
C ASN A 153 -5.35 8.27 16.22
N GLN A 154 -5.30 8.06 17.54
CA GLN A 154 -4.08 7.64 18.23
C GLN A 154 -4.02 6.11 18.25
N VAL A 155 -2.82 5.58 18.04
CA VAL A 155 -2.54 4.15 18.17
C VAL A 155 -1.45 3.97 19.21
N ARG A 156 -1.74 3.16 20.22
CA ARG A 156 -0.80 2.80 21.27
C ARG A 156 -0.56 1.31 21.26
N GLY A 157 0.58 0.85 21.75
CA GLY A 157 0.84 -0.57 21.75
C GLY A 157 2.31 -0.93 21.87
N THR A 158 2.64 -2.13 21.39
CA THR A 158 4.01 -2.64 21.42
C THR A 158 4.42 -3.25 20.10
N SER A 159 5.71 -3.16 19.81
CA SER A 159 6.38 -3.80 18.69
C SER A 159 7.46 -4.71 19.27
N THR A 160 7.30 -6.01 19.10
CA THR A 160 8.18 -7.04 19.66
C THR A 160 8.93 -7.77 18.55
N ALA A 161 10.25 -7.69 18.55
CA ALA A 161 11.11 -8.48 17.67
C ALA A 161 11.20 -9.91 18.19
N GLN A 162 10.77 -10.90 17.41
CA GLN A 162 10.67 -12.29 17.87
C GLN A 162 12.02 -12.99 18.01
N ASN A 163 13.04 -12.51 17.32
CA ASN A 163 14.39 -13.04 17.37
C ASN A 163 15.19 -12.57 18.59
N SER A 164 14.97 -11.33 19.04
CA SER A 164 15.68 -10.74 20.19
C SER A 164 14.83 -10.62 21.45
N GLY A 165 13.50 -10.68 21.33
CA GLY A 165 12.58 -10.36 22.42
C GLY A 165 12.51 -8.87 22.74
N GLU A 166 13.17 -8.02 21.96
CA GLU A 166 13.20 -6.58 22.15
C GLU A 166 11.81 -5.98 21.94
N VAL A 167 11.37 -5.16 22.88
CA VAL A 167 10.05 -4.51 22.88
C VAL A 167 10.21 -3.01 22.77
N VAL A 168 9.51 -2.43 21.81
CA VAL A 168 9.44 -0.99 21.57
C VAL A 168 8.00 -0.54 21.75
N GLN A 169 7.80 0.59 22.44
CA GLN A 169 6.48 1.20 22.58
C GLN A 169 6.04 1.84 21.26
N VAL A 170 4.82 1.54 20.85
CA VAL A 170 4.16 2.18 19.70
C VAL A 170 3.32 3.32 20.24
N ASN A 171 3.63 4.54 19.82
CA ASN A 171 2.82 5.73 20.06
C ASN A 171 2.70 6.48 18.74
N GLY A 172 1.64 6.17 17.99
CA GLY A 172 1.47 6.60 16.62
C GLY A 172 0.15 7.30 16.36
N ILE A 173 0.06 7.86 15.15
CA ILE A 173 -1.12 8.54 14.67
C ILE A 173 -1.52 7.93 13.33
N VAL A 174 -2.82 7.75 13.14
CA VAL A 174 -3.40 7.37 11.85
C VAL A 174 -3.85 8.62 11.11
N SER A 175 -3.31 8.80 9.89
CA SER A 175 -3.75 9.83 8.96
C SER A 175 -3.83 9.26 7.56
N GLY A 176 -5.00 9.40 6.92
CA GLY A 176 -5.21 8.92 5.55
C GLY A 176 -5.00 7.42 5.36
N GLY A 177 -5.34 6.58 6.36
CA GLY A 177 -5.17 5.12 6.30
C GLY A 177 -3.74 4.64 6.49
N VAL A 178 -2.86 5.52 6.99
CA VAL A 178 -1.46 5.22 7.29
C VAL A 178 -1.21 5.46 8.76
N LEU A 179 -0.71 4.45 9.46
CA LEU A 179 -0.20 4.58 10.82
C LEU A 179 1.28 4.97 10.73
N THR A 180 1.66 6.06 11.40
CA THR A 180 3.05 6.47 11.56
C THR A 180 3.40 6.70 13.01
N TYR A 181 4.61 6.30 13.40
CA TYR A 181 5.19 6.60 14.71
C TYR A 181 6.71 6.69 14.64
N THR A 182 7.31 7.26 15.67
CA THR A 182 8.76 7.31 15.86
C THR A 182 9.11 6.72 17.21
N TYR A 183 10.25 6.06 17.31
CA TYR A 183 10.77 5.55 18.58
C TYR A 183 12.29 5.68 18.64
N GLU A 184 12.86 5.70 19.84
CA GLU A 184 14.31 5.66 20.03
C GLU A 184 14.79 4.21 20.01
N GLN A 185 15.75 3.91 19.16
CA GLN A 185 16.31 2.56 19.04
C GLN A 185 17.03 2.18 20.34
N PRO A 186 16.69 1.05 20.97
CA PRO A 186 17.33 0.61 22.21
C PRO A 186 18.86 0.42 22.11
N ALA A 187 19.39 0.15 20.92
CA ALA A 187 20.81 -0.09 20.71
C ALA A 187 21.68 1.19 20.79
N ASP A 188 21.18 2.33 20.29
CA ASP A 188 22.00 3.54 20.13
C ASP A 188 21.26 4.86 20.43
N GLY A 189 19.99 4.80 20.86
CA GLY A 189 19.15 5.95 21.18
C GLY A 189 18.74 6.79 19.97
N ARG A 190 19.06 6.37 18.73
CA ARG A 190 18.71 7.16 17.55
C ARG A 190 17.23 7.02 17.20
N PRO A 191 16.61 8.05 16.63
CA PRO A 191 15.21 7.96 16.21
C PRO A 191 15.07 7.05 15.00
N ALA A 192 14.14 6.11 15.09
CA ALA A 192 13.63 5.31 14.00
C ALA A 192 12.20 5.76 13.66
N SER A 193 11.91 5.89 12.37
CA SER A 193 10.58 6.22 11.87
C SER A 193 9.91 4.98 11.30
N VAL A 194 8.64 4.76 11.67
CA VAL A 194 7.85 3.62 11.19
C VAL A 194 6.63 4.10 10.45
N ARG A 195 6.33 3.41 9.35
CA ARG A 195 5.15 3.60 8.53
C ARG A 195 4.47 2.25 8.28
N ILE A 196 3.19 2.16 8.61
CA ILE A 196 2.37 0.97 8.42
C ILE A 196 1.18 1.34 7.53
N THR A 197 0.95 0.53 6.50
CA THR A 197 -0.16 0.72 5.57
C THR A 197 -0.95 -0.57 5.39
N ARG A 198 -2.27 -0.43 5.26
CA ARG A 198 -3.15 -1.54 4.89
C ARG A 198 -2.74 -2.13 3.54
N LYS A 199 -2.67 -3.46 3.46
CA LYS A 199 -2.58 -4.22 2.21
C LYS A 199 -3.87 -4.95 1.87
N SER A 200 -4.52 -5.57 2.86
CA SER A 200 -5.81 -6.24 2.74
C SER A 200 -6.59 -6.17 4.06
N ALA A 201 -7.69 -6.91 4.22
CA ALA A 201 -8.45 -6.93 5.47
C ALA A 201 -7.64 -7.46 6.67
N ASN A 202 -6.78 -8.44 6.41
CA ASN A 202 -5.97 -9.12 7.44
C ASN A 202 -4.48 -8.94 7.21
N SER A 203 -4.06 -7.97 6.39
CA SER A 203 -2.65 -7.75 6.07
C SER A 203 -2.26 -6.28 6.07
N ILE A 204 -1.10 -5.99 6.67
CA ILE A 204 -0.45 -4.69 6.66
C ILE A 204 0.98 -4.80 6.14
N SER A 205 1.47 -3.78 5.45
CA SER A 205 2.90 -3.61 5.21
C SER A 205 3.51 -2.75 6.30
N TYR A 206 4.69 -3.17 6.76
CA TYR A 206 5.50 -2.49 7.74
C TYR A 206 6.76 -1.94 7.06
N SER A 207 7.15 -0.71 7.37
CA SER A 207 8.40 -0.09 6.94
C SER A 207 8.99 0.72 8.09
N GLY A 208 10.15 0.32 8.60
CA GLY A 208 10.91 1.06 9.60
C GLY A 208 12.21 1.58 9.00
N SER A 209 12.54 2.85 9.22
CA SER A 209 13.73 3.49 8.68
C SER A 209 14.52 4.19 9.79
N ALA A 210 15.81 3.89 9.88
CA ALA A 210 16.73 4.51 10.83
C ALA A 210 18.15 4.52 10.25
N GLY A 211 18.90 5.62 10.43
CA GLY A 211 20.30 5.72 9.99
C GLY A 211 20.53 5.43 8.50
N GLY A 212 19.55 5.69 7.62
CA GLY A 212 19.61 5.40 6.19
C GLY A 212 19.30 3.95 5.80
N VAL A 213 19.08 3.06 6.77
CA VAL A 213 18.65 1.67 6.55
C VAL A 213 17.14 1.58 6.66
N THR A 214 16.50 0.81 5.78
CA THR A 214 15.06 0.54 5.82
C THR A 214 14.80 -0.96 5.93
N LEU A 215 14.02 -1.33 6.94
CA LEU A 215 13.48 -2.68 7.14
C LEU A 215 12.04 -2.68 6.67
N SER A 216 11.65 -3.64 5.85
CA SER A 216 10.29 -3.75 5.37
C SER A 216 9.76 -5.18 5.42
N GLY A 217 8.44 -5.30 5.50
CA GLY A 217 7.79 -6.59 5.64
C GLY A 217 6.29 -6.51 5.47
N THR A 218 5.65 -7.67 5.60
CA THR A 218 4.20 -7.78 5.63
C THR A 218 3.83 -8.57 6.87
N LEU A 219 2.86 -8.05 7.62
CA LEU A 219 2.31 -8.67 8.82
C LEU A 219 0.87 -9.09 8.51
N GLN A 220 0.47 -10.22 9.05
CA GLN A 220 -0.89 -10.74 9.03
C GLN A 220 -1.53 -10.54 10.39
N ARG A 221 -2.84 -10.35 10.41
CA ARG A 221 -3.62 -10.32 11.64
C ARG A 221 -3.58 -11.69 12.30
N LEU A 222 -3.41 -11.71 13.63
CA LEU A 222 -3.53 -12.90 14.47
C LEU A 222 -4.96 -13.10 14.96
#